data_AF-A0A2G2JZN0-F1
#
_entry.id   AF-A0A2G2JZN0-F1
#
_cell.length_a   1.000
_cell.length_b   1.000
_cell.length_c   1.000
_cell.angle_alpha   90.00
_cell.angle_beta   90.00
_cell.angle_gamma   90.00
#
_symmetry.space_group_name_H-M   'P 1'
#
loop_
_entity.id
_entity.type
_entity.pdbx_description
1 polymer ?
#
loop_
_entity_poly.entity_id
_entity_poly.type
_entity_poly.pdbx_seq_one_letter_code
_entity_poly.pdbx_strand_id
1 'polypeptide(L)'
;MTVKSVDLFTKEEHAVIAGWLNIEPKCDVPNMPHAWDALDELGYRGKASGYGEDDAAVADMVLERINDTLPQWASVKIRKNDDEEAVIIRGREVRARLAQRKIELVPKYLMTINWADSGPGFSWPVAYHATWVPLYNEYIVTQSTDCPDAFGYCDFAIGHFSATDDFVTAAANAVKEDWEWQRDEFTQLRWAYLFGSGLIDEATSLRLREEVWDDEPA
;
A
#
# COMPACT_ATOMS: atom_id res chain seq x y z
N MET A 1 2.70 -30.43 1.54
CA MET A 1 2.75 -29.41 2.60
C MET A 1 1.32 -29.04 2.93
N THR A 2 0.93 -29.11 4.20
CA THR A 2 -0.42 -28.73 4.63
C THR A 2 -0.52 -27.21 4.53
N VAL A 3 -1.42 -26.69 3.68
CA VAL A 3 -1.66 -25.24 3.59
C VAL A 3 -2.28 -24.80 4.91
N LYS A 4 -1.62 -23.87 5.62
CA LYS A 4 -2.15 -23.27 6.86
C LYS A 4 -3.42 -22.52 6.47
N SER A 5 -4.54 -22.81 7.14
CA SER A 5 -5.81 -22.09 6.95
C SER A 5 -6.12 -21.26 8.18
N VAL A 6 -6.53 -20.01 7.97
CA VAL A 6 -6.89 -19.05 9.02
C VAL A 6 -8.20 -18.36 8.65
N ASP A 7 -8.90 -17.77 9.63
CA ASP A 7 -10.14 -17.05 9.34
C ASP A 7 -9.85 -15.79 8.51
N LEU A 8 -9.01 -14.89 9.04
CA LEU A 8 -8.57 -13.68 8.35
C LEU A 8 -7.05 -13.48 8.46
N PHE A 9 -6.50 -13.42 9.68
CA PHE A 9 -5.07 -13.18 9.90
C PHE A 9 -4.39 -14.36 10.62
N THR A 10 -3.09 -14.51 10.40
CA THR A 10 -2.22 -15.33 11.25
C THR A 10 -2.02 -14.66 12.60
N LYS A 11 -1.44 -15.36 13.59
CA LYS A 11 -1.16 -14.76 14.91
C LYS A 11 -0.15 -13.61 14.79
N GLU A 12 0.82 -13.73 13.88
CA GLU A 12 1.83 -12.71 13.61
C GLU A 12 1.18 -11.47 12.99
N GLU A 13 0.33 -11.66 11.98
CA GLU A 13 -0.42 -10.58 11.33
C GLU A 13 -1.36 -9.86 12.31
N HIS A 14 -2.03 -10.59 13.21
CA HIS A 14 -2.83 -10.00 14.28
C HIS A 14 -2.02 -9.08 15.20
N ALA A 15 -0.81 -9.50 15.58
CA ALA A 15 0.06 -8.70 16.43
C ALA A 15 0.51 -7.40 15.73
N VAL A 16 0.86 -7.49 14.44
CA VAL A 16 1.29 -6.33 13.65
C VAL A 16 0.15 -5.34 13.44
N ILE A 17 -0.99 -5.78 12.89
CA ILE A 17 -2.09 -4.86 12.56
C ILE A 17 -2.70 -4.20 13.81
N ALA A 18 -2.79 -4.93 14.93
CA ALA A 18 -3.26 -4.37 16.19
C ALA A 18 -2.24 -3.38 16.79
N GLY A 19 -0.94 -3.68 16.68
CA GLY A 19 0.13 -2.76 17.08
C GLY A 19 0.09 -1.47 16.26
N TRP A 20 -0.08 -1.58 14.94
CA TRP A 20 -0.20 -0.44 14.04
C TRP A 20 -1.44 0.42 14.32
N LEU A 21 -2.59 -0.22 14.58
CA LEU A 21 -3.82 0.45 15.02
C LEU A 21 -3.77 0.96 16.48
N ASN A 22 -2.69 0.67 17.22
CA ASN A 22 -2.52 0.98 18.64
C ASN A 22 -3.68 0.48 19.53
N ILE A 23 -4.08 -0.78 19.34
CA ILE A 23 -5.14 -1.46 20.09
C ILE A 23 -4.73 -2.88 20.47
N GLU A 24 -5.49 -3.50 21.38
CA GLU A 24 -5.29 -4.91 21.72
C GLU A 24 -5.68 -5.83 20.54
N PRO A 25 -4.88 -6.88 20.25
CA PRO A 25 -5.23 -7.88 19.24
C PRO A 25 -6.58 -8.55 19.53
N LYS A 26 -7.51 -8.44 18.59
CA LYS A 26 -8.86 -9.03 18.70
C LYS A 26 -8.87 -10.50 18.28
N CYS A 27 -8.08 -11.34 18.93
CA CYS A 27 -8.08 -12.77 18.67
C CYS A 27 -7.74 -13.61 19.92
N ASP A 28 -8.42 -14.75 20.06
CA ASP A 28 -8.26 -15.66 21.19
C ASP A 28 -7.11 -16.64 20.97
N VAL A 29 -5.91 -16.12 20.67
CA VAL A 29 -4.71 -16.94 20.44
C VAL A 29 -3.76 -16.83 21.63
N PRO A 30 -3.45 -17.94 22.33
CA PRO A 30 -2.48 -17.91 23.42
C PRO A 30 -1.08 -17.60 22.89
N ASN A 31 -0.25 -16.93 23.71
CA ASN A 31 1.12 -16.55 23.39
C ASN A 31 1.23 -15.65 22.15
N MET A 32 0.46 -14.55 22.14
CA MET A 32 0.57 -13.52 21.12
C MET A 32 2.02 -13.00 21.05
N PRO A 33 2.68 -13.02 19.88
CA PRO A 33 3.99 -12.42 19.75
C PRO A 33 3.88 -10.89 19.93
N HIS A 34 4.98 -10.26 20.31
CA HIS A 34 5.08 -8.81 20.25
C HIS A 34 5.11 -8.37 18.78
N ALA A 35 4.51 -7.23 18.43
CA ALA A 35 4.40 -6.75 17.05
C ALA A 35 5.77 -6.69 16.34
N TRP A 36 6.81 -6.23 17.05
CA TRP A 36 8.17 -6.17 16.53
C TRP A 36 8.74 -7.56 16.19
N ASP A 37 8.49 -8.58 17.00
CA ASP A 37 8.98 -9.94 16.73
C ASP A 37 8.20 -10.56 15.56
N ALA A 38 6.90 -10.25 15.46
CA ALA A 38 6.06 -10.66 14.34
C ALA A 38 6.53 -10.05 13.01
N LEU A 39 6.97 -8.79 12.98
CA LEU A 39 7.55 -8.18 11.78
C LEU A 39 8.80 -8.90 11.28
N ASP A 40 9.64 -9.40 12.20
CA ASP A 40 10.85 -10.16 11.86
C ASP A 40 10.50 -11.52 11.27
N GLU A 41 9.58 -12.25 11.93
CA GLU A 41 9.08 -13.55 11.46
C GLU A 41 8.40 -13.43 10.08
N LEU A 42 7.70 -12.32 9.82
CA LEU A 42 7.05 -12.04 8.54
C LEU A 42 8.04 -11.50 7.48
N GLY A 43 9.29 -11.23 7.85
CA GLY A 43 10.35 -10.82 6.91
C GLY A 43 10.25 -9.37 6.44
N TYR A 44 9.80 -8.45 7.30
CA TYR A 44 9.66 -7.02 7.00
C TYR A 44 10.81 -6.15 7.50
N ARG A 45 11.73 -6.66 8.31
CA ARG A 45 12.75 -5.80 8.95
C ARG A 45 13.84 -5.29 8.02
N GLY A 46 14.17 -4.00 8.16
CA GLY A 46 15.43 -3.43 7.71
C GLY A 46 15.50 -3.04 6.23
N LYS A 47 14.36 -2.93 5.55
CA LYS A 47 14.29 -2.41 4.18
C LYS A 47 13.56 -1.09 4.05
N ALA A 48 12.61 -0.80 4.95
CA ALA A 48 11.80 0.41 4.84
C ALA A 48 12.66 1.67 4.99
N SER A 49 12.35 2.69 4.20
CA SER A 49 12.86 4.05 4.36
C SER A 49 11.72 5.03 4.20
N GLY A 50 11.69 6.08 5.02
CA GLY A 50 10.58 7.05 5.05
C GLY A 50 9.38 6.55 5.84
N TYR A 51 8.74 5.47 5.40
CA TYR A 51 7.65 4.79 6.11
C TYR A 51 8.17 3.71 7.07
N GLY A 52 7.30 3.21 7.95
CA GLY A 52 7.60 2.11 8.87
C GLY A 52 7.53 0.73 8.23
N GLU A 53 8.22 -0.25 8.83
CA GLU A 53 8.06 -1.65 8.43
C GLU A 53 6.67 -2.23 8.74
N ASP A 54 6.00 -1.72 9.77
CA ASP A 54 4.62 -2.03 10.09
C ASP A 54 3.64 -1.48 9.05
N ASP A 55 3.87 -0.28 8.52
CA ASP A 55 3.09 0.26 7.39
C ASP A 55 3.14 -0.69 6.19
N ALA A 56 4.34 -1.18 5.85
CA ALA A 56 4.54 -2.12 4.75
C ALA A 56 3.86 -3.47 5.00
N ALA A 57 4.01 -4.00 6.21
CA ALA A 57 3.41 -5.27 6.59
C ALA A 57 1.88 -5.21 6.57
N VAL A 58 1.28 -4.14 7.11
CA VAL A 58 -0.17 -3.94 7.11
C VAL A 58 -0.69 -3.79 5.68
N ALA A 59 0.01 -3.07 4.80
CA ALA A 59 -0.39 -2.94 3.40
C ALA A 59 -0.42 -4.28 2.67
N ASP A 60 0.63 -5.09 2.78
CA ASP A 60 0.67 -6.44 2.15
C ASP A 60 -0.48 -7.32 2.64
N MET A 61 -0.82 -7.25 3.93
CA MET A 61 -1.95 -8.00 4.49
C MET A 61 -3.29 -7.57 3.88
N VAL A 62 -3.55 -6.27 3.78
CA VAL A 62 -4.85 -5.78 3.28
C VAL A 62 -4.95 -5.82 1.75
N LEU A 63 -3.82 -5.81 1.04
CA LEU A 63 -3.73 -5.88 -0.41
C LEU A 63 -3.47 -7.29 -0.97
N GLU A 64 -3.30 -8.30 -0.11
CA GLU A 64 -2.94 -9.69 -0.46
C GLU A 64 -3.74 -10.24 -1.66
N ARG A 65 -5.01 -9.86 -1.77
CA ARG A 65 -5.91 -10.31 -2.84
C ARG A 65 -5.62 -9.71 -4.22
N ILE A 66 -5.12 -8.49 -4.28
CA ILE A 66 -4.97 -7.73 -5.53
C ILE A 66 -3.50 -7.50 -5.91
N ASN A 67 -2.55 -8.12 -5.20
CA ASN A 67 -1.11 -7.88 -5.37
C ASN A 67 -0.63 -8.09 -6.82
N ASP A 68 -1.28 -8.97 -7.59
CA ASP A 68 -0.99 -9.22 -9.00
C ASP A 68 -1.55 -8.16 -9.97
N THR A 69 -2.38 -7.25 -9.48
CA THR A 69 -3.00 -6.15 -10.24
C THR A 69 -2.49 -4.76 -9.86
N LEU A 70 -1.68 -4.67 -8.80
CA LEU A 70 -1.04 -3.42 -8.38
C LEU A 70 0.01 -2.96 -9.42
N PRO A 71 0.41 -1.67 -9.39
CA PRO A 71 1.42 -1.15 -10.31
C PRO A 71 2.66 -2.04 -10.35
N GLN A 72 3.20 -2.26 -11.55
CA GLN A 72 4.31 -3.17 -11.78
C GLN A 72 5.20 -2.62 -12.89
N TRP A 73 6.39 -2.18 -12.50
CA TRP A 73 7.39 -1.78 -13.47
C TRP A 73 7.95 -3.03 -14.13
N ALA A 74 8.17 -2.99 -15.45
CA ALA A 74 8.82 -4.08 -16.13
C ALA A 74 9.76 -3.60 -17.23
N SER A 75 10.86 -4.32 -17.40
CA SER A 75 11.77 -4.15 -18.52
C SER A 75 12.03 -5.48 -19.20
N VAL A 76 12.21 -5.43 -20.52
CA VAL A 76 12.57 -6.59 -21.32
C VAL A 76 14.07 -6.53 -21.58
N LYS A 77 14.80 -7.54 -21.13
CA LYS A 77 16.20 -7.69 -21.50
C LYS A 77 16.28 -8.00 -22.99
N ILE A 78 16.94 -7.12 -23.74
CA ILE A 78 17.16 -7.29 -25.18
C ILE A 78 17.93 -8.60 -25.40
N ARG A 79 17.36 -9.48 -26.22
CA ARG A 79 17.98 -10.74 -26.64
C ARG A 79 19.29 -10.43 -27.34
N LYS A 80 20.36 -11.16 -27.01
CA LYS A 80 21.64 -11.03 -27.72
C LYS A 80 21.64 -11.81 -29.03
N ASN A 81 20.89 -12.91 -29.09
CA ASN A 81 20.73 -13.78 -30.26
C ASN A 81 19.26 -14.19 -30.40
N ASP A 82 18.84 -14.60 -31.61
CA ASP A 82 17.45 -15.00 -31.90
C ASP A 82 16.98 -16.23 -31.11
N ASP A 83 17.92 -17.08 -30.67
CA ASP A 83 17.67 -18.29 -29.88
C ASP A 83 17.49 -18.02 -28.37
N GLU A 84 17.71 -16.79 -27.89
CA GLU A 84 17.50 -16.45 -26.49
C GLU A 84 16.03 -16.11 -26.22
N GLU A 85 15.46 -16.63 -25.13
CA GLU A 85 14.15 -16.18 -24.68
C GLU A 85 14.21 -14.74 -24.15
N ALA A 86 13.14 -13.97 -24.38
CA ALA A 86 13.03 -12.65 -23.81
C ALA A 86 12.85 -12.77 -22.29
N VAL A 87 13.74 -12.16 -21.51
CA VAL A 87 13.64 -12.14 -20.05
C VAL A 87 12.92 -10.87 -19.64
N ILE A 88 11.77 -11.03 -18.98
CA ILE A 88 11.03 -9.92 -18.36
C ILE A 88 11.53 -9.76 -16.93
N ILE A 89 12.06 -8.60 -16.62
CA ILE A 89 12.44 -8.18 -15.27
C ILE A 89 11.28 -7.34 -14.72
N ARG A 90 10.82 -7.66 -13.51
CA ARG A 90 9.74 -6.96 -12.80
C ARG A 90 10.30 -6.22 -11.60
N GLY A 91 9.82 -5.01 -11.34
CA GLY A 91 10.27 -4.15 -10.23
C GLY A 91 9.67 -4.55 -8.89
N ARG A 92 8.38 -4.87 -8.86
CA ARG A 92 7.65 -5.35 -7.67
C ARG A 92 7.81 -6.86 -7.50
N GLU A 93 8.21 -7.26 -6.29
CA GLU A 93 8.14 -8.65 -5.83
C GLU A 93 6.71 -8.98 -5.38
N VAL A 94 6.12 -10.03 -5.97
CA VAL A 94 4.79 -10.51 -5.55
C VAL A 94 4.99 -11.55 -4.45
N ARG A 95 4.62 -11.19 -3.22
CA ARG A 95 4.72 -12.08 -2.07
C ARG A 95 3.66 -13.16 -2.14
N ALA A 96 4.07 -14.41 -1.85
CA ALA A 96 3.14 -15.52 -1.78
C ALA A 96 2.31 -15.44 -0.49
N ARG A 97 1.04 -15.85 -0.56
CA ARG A 97 0.15 -15.89 0.60
C ARG A 97 0.70 -16.84 1.66
N LEU A 98 0.72 -16.38 2.92
CA LEU A 98 1.19 -17.16 4.07
C LEU A 98 0.19 -18.23 4.51
N ALA A 99 -1.09 -18.02 4.22
CA ALA A 99 -2.18 -18.92 4.59
C ALA A 99 -3.35 -18.79 3.61
N GLN A 100 -4.19 -19.83 3.57
CA GLN A 100 -5.50 -19.74 2.94
C GLN A 100 -6.48 -19.05 3.89
N ARG A 101 -7.06 -17.94 3.43
CA ARG A 101 -8.03 -17.15 4.20
C ARG A 101 -9.44 -17.69 4.00
N LYS A 102 -10.25 -17.74 5.05
CA LYS A 102 -11.70 -18.00 4.92
C LYS A 102 -12.45 -16.72 4.55
N ILE A 103 -11.96 -15.58 5.03
CA ILE A 103 -12.48 -14.24 4.75
C ILE A 103 -11.46 -13.54 3.87
N GLU A 104 -11.86 -13.17 2.66
CA GLU A 104 -11.03 -12.40 1.74
C GLU A 104 -11.37 -10.91 1.86
N LEU A 105 -10.35 -10.09 2.07
CA LEU A 105 -10.49 -8.65 2.02
C LEU A 105 -10.66 -8.17 0.57
N VAL A 106 -11.40 -7.09 0.39
CA VAL A 106 -11.65 -6.49 -0.92
C VAL A 106 -11.24 -5.03 -0.87
N PRO A 107 -10.01 -4.71 -1.29
CA PRO A 107 -9.55 -3.33 -1.42
C PRO A 107 -10.41 -2.57 -2.42
N LYS A 108 -10.85 -1.37 -2.05
CA LYS A 108 -11.57 -0.47 -2.93
C LYS A 108 -10.58 0.49 -3.56
N TYR A 109 -10.57 0.54 -4.89
CA TYR A 109 -9.73 1.45 -5.66
C TYR A 109 -10.17 2.91 -5.45
N LEU A 110 -9.25 3.76 -5.01
CA LEU A 110 -9.51 5.18 -4.76
C LEU A 110 -9.12 6.02 -5.98
N MET A 111 -7.84 5.95 -6.38
CA MET A 111 -7.27 6.64 -7.54
C MET A 111 -5.84 6.13 -7.81
N THR A 112 -5.30 6.43 -8.99
CA THR A 112 -3.87 6.25 -9.32
C THR A 112 -3.33 7.56 -9.85
N ILE A 113 -2.26 8.07 -9.25
CA ILE A 113 -1.53 9.23 -9.74
C ILE A 113 -0.26 8.78 -10.46
N ASN A 114 0.31 9.64 -11.29
CA ASN A 114 1.69 9.55 -11.72
C ASN A 114 2.51 10.59 -10.94
N TRP A 115 3.48 10.16 -10.15
CA TRP A 115 4.31 11.08 -9.39
C TRP A 115 5.16 11.95 -10.31
N ALA A 116 5.82 11.33 -11.29
CA ALA A 116 6.67 12.02 -12.25
C ALA A 116 6.84 11.18 -13.52
N ASP A 117 7.31 11.82 -14.59
CA ASP A 117 7.95 11.14 -15.70
C ASP A 117 9.44 11.44 -15.68
N SER A 118 10.27 10.40 -15.49
CA SER A 118 11.73 10.54 -15.53
C SER A 118 12.31 10.30 -16.94
N GLY A 119 11.47 9.95 -17.91
CA GLY A 119 11.83 9.83 -19.32
C GLY A 119 10.74 9.15 -20.15
N PRO A 120 10.92 9.02 -21.47
CA PRO A 120 9.97 8.30 -22.32
C PRO A 120 9.75 6.87 -21.84
N GLY A 121 8.52 6.56 -21.43
CA GLY A 121 8.15 5.25 -20.89
C GLY A 121 8.60 4.98 -19.45
N PHE A 122 9.11 5.99 -18.74
CA PHE A 122 9.44 5.92 -17.32
C PHE A 122 8.54 6.87 -16.54
N SER A 123 7.47 6.30 -16.01
CA SER A 123 6.51 6.95 -15.11
C SER A 123 6.64 6.36 -13.70
N TRP A 124 6.16 7.08 -12.69
CA TRP A 124 6.18 6.68 -11.28
C TRP A 124 4.75 6.58 -10.74
N PRO A 125 3.97 5.56 -11.15
CA PRO A 125 2.59 5.39 -10.70
C PRO A 125 2.50 5.11 -9.20
N VAL A 126 1.51 5.70 -8.54
CA VAL A 126 1.12 5.36 -7.17
C VAL A 126 -0.38 5.13 -7.11
N ALA A 127 -0.79 3.90 -6.79
CA ALA A 127 -2.18 3.51 -6.69
C ALA A 127 -2.65 3.52 -5.22
N TYR A 128 -3.81 4.12 -4.97
CA TYR A 128 -4.40 4.24 -3.65
C TYR A 128 -5.61 3.32 -3.51
N HIS A 129 -5.67 2.63 -2.37
CA HIS A 129 -6.79 1.75 -2.03
C HIS A 129 -7.25 1.99 -0.60
N ALA A 130 -8.50 1.64 -0.31
CA ALA A 130 -9.03 1.57 1.05
C ALA A 130 -9.70 0.22 1.28
N THR A 131 -9.31 -0.47 2.35
CA THR A 131 -9.75 -1.84 2.65
C THR A 131 -10.46 -1.89 3.99
N TRP A 132 -11.68 -2.43 4.01
CA TRP A 132 -12.41 -2.67 5.26
C TRP A 132 -11.83 -3.86 6.00
N VAL A 133 -11.41 -3.67 7.24
CA VAL A 133 -10.93 -4.74 8.12
C VAL A 133 -11.98 -5.03 9.19
N PRO A 134 -12.89 -5.99 8.96
CA PRO A 134 -14.10 -6.16 9.77
C PRO A 134 -13.83 -6.49 11.23
N LEU A 135 -12.73 -7.18 11.50
CA LEU A 135 -12.35 -7.55 12.87
C LEU A 135 -12.05 -6.30 13.72
N TYR A 136 -11.38 -5.32 13.13
CA TYR A 136 -10.98 -4.11 13.83
C TYR A 136 -12.00 -2.98 13.71
N ASN A 137 -12.94 -3.09 12.77
CA ASN A 137 -13.96 -2.08 12.45
C ASN A 137 -13.35 -0.79 11.89
N GLU A 138 -12.28 -0.93 11.10
CA GLU A 138 -11.49 0.16 10.53
C GLU A 138 -11.32 -0.05 9.02
N TYR A 139 -11.32 1.06 8.28
CA TYR A 139 -10.77 1.13 6.94
C TYR A 139 -9.29 1.46 7.00
N ILE A 140 -8.46 0.71 6.28
CA ILE A 140 -7.03 1.00 6.13
C ILE A 140 -6.80 1.52 4.72
N VAL A 141 -6.17 2.68 4.62
CA VAL A 141 -5.79 3.31 3.35
C VAL A 141 -4.34 2.98 3.05
N THR A 142 -4.07 2.59 1.82
CA THR A 142 -2.74 2.18 1.36
C THR A 142 -2.33 2.92 0.11
N GLN A 143 -1.03 3.08 -0.08
CA GLN A 143 -0.43 3.45 -1.35
C GLN A 143 0.41 2.29 -1.90
N SER A 144 0.49 2.18 -3.23
CA SER A 144 1.20 1.13 -3.94
C SER A 144 1.99 1.69 -5.13
N THR A 145 3.31 1.62 -5.08
CA THR A 145 4.23 1.96 -6.17
C THR A 145 4.52 0.74 -7.05
N ASP A 146 5.21 0.93 -8.18
CA ASP A 146 5.51 -0.12 -9.14
C ASP A 146 6.87 -0.82 -8.95
N CYS A 147 7.73 -0.26 -8.08
CA CYS A 147 8.97 -0.84 -7.61
C CYS A 147 9.32 -0.33 -6.18
N PRO A 148 10.22 -1.00 -5.45
CA PRO A 148 10.60 -0.62 -4.09
C PRO A 148 11.64 0.50 -4.02
N ASP A 149 12.03 1.11 -5.15
CA ASP A 149 13.22 1.99 -5.22
C ASP A 149 13.12 3.25 -4.34
N ALA A 150 11.91 3.74 -4.09
CA ALA A 150 11.70 4.97 -3.30
C ALA A 150 11.82 4.74 -1.78
N PHE A 151 11.20 3.67 -1.28
CA PHE A 151 10.98 3.49 0.17
C PHE A 151 11.30 2.08 0.67
N GLY A 152 11.87 1.21 -0.17
CA GLY A 152 12.29 -0.15 0.18
C GLY A 152 11.21 -1.22 0.10
N TYR A 153 9.94 -0.83 0.12
CA TYR A 153 8.78 -1.66 -0.21
C TYR A 153 7.91 -0.99 -1.28
N CYS A 154 7.05 -1.76 -1.92
CA CYS A 154 6.12 -1.23 -2.93
C CYS A 154 4.80 -0.76 -2.33
N ASP A 155 4.45 -1.20 -1.12
CA ASP A 155 3.14 -0.96 -0.53
C ASP A 155 3.30 -0.48 0.91
N PHE A 156 2.53 0.55 1.29
CA PHE A 156 2.51 1.09 2.64
C PHE A 156 1.09 1.46 3.06
N ALA A 157 0.73 1.16 4.30
CA ALA A 157 -0.46 1.69 4.94
C ALA A 157 -0.15 3.12 5.37
N ILE A 158 -1.01 4.05 4.98
CA ILE A 158 -0.76 5.50 5.14
C ILE A 158 -1.72 6.17 6.11
N GLY A 159 -2.77 5.46 6.52
CA GLY A 159 -3.77 5.97 7.44
C GLY A 159 -4.94 5.02 7.59
N HIS A 160 -5.80 5.30 8.56
CA HIS A 160 -7.02 4.53 8.79
C HIS A 160 -8.15 5.40 9.31
N PHE A 161 -9.38 4.90 9.20
CA PHE A 161 -10.57 5.56 9.75
C PHE A 161 -11.68 4.55 10.05
N SER A 162 -12.46 4.82 11.10
CA SER A 162 -13.60 3.97 11.47
C SER A 162 -14.73 4.03 10.43
N ALA A 163 -15.69 3.10 10.53
CA ALA A 163 -16.89 3.12 9.68
C ALA A 163 -17.58 4.49 9.68
N THR A 164 -17.88 4.99 8.48
CA THR A 164 -18.49 6.30 8.25
C THR A 164 -19.42 6.26 7.04
N ASP A 165 -20.45 7.11 7.04
CA ASP A 165 -21.32 7.33 5.89
C ASP A 165 -20.63 8.19 4.81
N ASP A 166 -19.60 8.95 5.18
CA ASP A 166 -18.81 9.81 4.28
C ASP A 166 -17.45 9.17 3.95
N PHE A 167 -17.51 7.99 3.34
CA PHE A 167 -16.34 7.16 3.04
C PHE A 167 -15.33 7.86 2.14
N VAL A 168 -15.78 8.54 1.08
CA VAL A 168 -14.90 9.15 0.08
C VAL A 168 -14.10 10.29 0.70
N THR A 169 -14.74 11.14 1.51
CA THR A 169 -14.05 12.24 2.21
C THR A 169 -13.04 11.71 3.22
N ALA A 170 -13.38 10.69 3.99
CA ALA A 170 -12.45 10.10 4.97
C ALA A 170 -11.22 9.47 4.29
N ALA A 171 -11.43 8.73 3.19
CA ALA A 171 -10.34 8.17 2.40
C ALA A 171 -9.47 9.25 1.73
N ALA A 172 -10.11 10.31 1.19
CA ALA A 172 -9.42 11.45 0.62
C ALA A 172 -8.55 12.18 1.64
N ASN A 173 -9.03 12.35 2.88
CA ASN A 173 -8.26 12.97 3.95
C ASN A 173 -7.02 12.16 4.31
N ALA A 174 -7.14 10.83 4.44
CA ALA A 174 -5.98 9.98 4.71
C ALA A 174 -4.91 10.07 3.59
N VAL A 175 -5.33 10.12 2.32
CA VAL A 175 -4.39 10.33 1.20
C VAL A 175 -3.78 11.73 1.23
N LYS A 176 -4.58 12.76 1.59
CA LYS A 176 -4.09 14.13 1.71
C LYS A 176 -3.08 14.28 2.84
N GLU A 177 -3.34 13.71 4.00
CA GLU A 177 -2.42 13.72 5.15
C GLU A 177 -1.07 13.07 4.80
N ASP A 178 -1.09 11.95 4.07
CA ASP A 178 0.12 11.32 3.52
C ASP A 178 0.88 12.26 2.57
N TRP A 179 0.18 12.95 1.67
CA TRP A 179 0.78 13.92 0.76
C TRP A 179 1.39 15.14 1.49
N GLU A 180 0.71 15.66 2.50
CA GLU A 180 1.21 16.74 3.36
C GLU A 180 2.47 16.30 4.11
N TRP A 181 2.47 15.10 4.68
CA TRP A 181 3.64 14.52 5.32
C TRP A 181 4.80 14.33 4.34
N GLN A 182 4.56 13.80 3.14
CA GLN A 182 5.61 13.67 2.12
C GLN A 182 6.17 15.03 1.69
N ARG A 183 5.32 16.05 1.52
CA ARG A 183 5.73 17.43 1.23
C ARG A 183 6.64 17.95 2.34
N ASP A 184 6.24 17.78 3.60
CA ASP A 184 6.93 18.39 4.74
C ASP A 184 8.24 17.66 5.09
N GLU A 185 8.25 16.32 5.08
CA GLU A 185 9.41 15.53 5.47
C GLU A 185 10.44 15.35 4.34
N PHE A 186 9.98 15.26 3.08
CA PHE A 186 10.87 15.00 1.94
C PHE A 186 11.00 16.17 0.97
N THR A 187 10.34 17.31 1.24
CA THR A 187 10.22 18.40 0.25
C THR A 187 9.65 17.89 -1.07
N GLN A 188 8.74 16.91 -0.97
CA GLN A 188 8.24 16.21 -2.13
C GLN A 188 7.42 17.18 -2.99
N LEU A 189 7.67 17.18 -4.30
CA LEU A 189 6.92 18.02 -5.24
C LEU A 189 5.58 17.37 -5.60
N ARG A 190 4.62 18.21 -6.01
CA ARG A 190 3.32 17.77 -6.52
C ARG A 190 3.47 16.73 -7.63
N TRP A 191 2.61 15.71 -7.59
CA TRP A 191 2.55 14.69 -8.64
C TRP A 191 2.21 15.28 -10.02
N ALA A 192 2.61 14.63 -11.10
CA ALA A 192 2.51 15.18 -12.46
C ALA A 192 1.06 15.25 -12.97
N TYR A 193 0.37 14.11 -13.00
CA TYR A 193 -1.01 14.00 -13.48
C TYR A 193 -1.70 12.75 -12.92
N LEU A 194 -3.02 12.66 -13.10
CA LEU A 194 -3.82 11.50 -12.70
C LEU A 194 -3.75 10.40 -13.75
N PHE A 195 -3.44 9.17 -13.36
CA PHE A 195 -3.51 7.99 -14.24
C PHE A 195 -4.91 7.38 -14.31
N GLY A 196 -5.68 7.44 -13.22
CA GLY A 196 -7.05 6.99 -13.23
C GLY A 196 -7.83 7.35 -11.97
N SER A 197 -9.13 7.57 -12.14
CA SER A 197 -10.07 7.80 -11.03
C SER A 197 -10.76 6.51 -10.61
N GLY A 198 -10.94 6.36 -9.30
CA GLY A 198 -11.75 5.31 -8.70
C GLY A 198 -12.92 5.94 -7.95
N LEU A 199 -13.00 5.65 -6.64
CA LEU A 199 -13.98 6.30 -5.76
C LEU A 199 -13.67 7.77 -5.48
N ILE A 200 -12.40 8.18 -5.61
CA ILE A 200 -12.01 9.58 -5.64
C ILE A 200 -11.97 10.00 -7.11
N ASP A 201 -12.83 10.96 -7.47
CA ASP A 201 -12.93 11.46 -8.84
C ASP A 201 -11.80 12.46 -9.17
N GLU A 202 -11.60 12.73 -10.46
CA GLU A 202 -10.55 13.62 -10.95
C GLU A 202 -10.62 15.02 -10.34
N ALA A 203 -11.82 15.59 -10.22
CA ALA A 203 -12.01 16.92 -9.65
C ALA A 203 -11.57 16.96 -8.17
N THR A 204 -11.91 15.93 -7.41
CA THR A 204 -11.47 15.79 -6.02
C THR A 204 -9.97 15.58 -5.94
N SER A 205 -9.38 14.69 -6.76
CA SER A 205 -7.93 14.46 -6.79
C SER A 205 -7.14 15.75 -7.07
N LEU A 206 -7.55 16.52 -8.08
CA LEU A 206 -6.90 17.79 -8.42
C LEU A 206 -7.06 18.83 -7.32
N ARG A 207 -8.25 18.95 -6.73
CA ARG A 207 -8.46 19.86 -5.58
C ARG A 207 -7.54 19.52 -4.41
N LEU A 208 -7.43 18.24 -4.04
CA LEU A 208 -6.55 17.79 -2.96
C LEU A 208 -5.08 18.12 -3.26
N ARG A 209 -4.64 17.93 -4.51
CA ARG A 209 -3.27 18.29 -4.92
C ARG A 209 -3.00 19.77 -4.72
N GLU A 210 -3.87 20.66 -5.18
CA GLU A 210 -3.64 22.10 -5.00
C GLU A 210 -3.71 22.48 -3.52
N GLU A 211 -4.61 21.89 -2.72
CA GLU A 211 -4.64 22.13 -1.27
C GLU A 211 -3.35 21.74 -0.54
N VAL A 212 -2.59 20.77 -1.05
CA VAL A 212 -1.31 20.35 -0.44
C VAL A 212 -0.14 21.20 -0.94
N TRP A 213 -0.06 21.52 -2.22
CA TRP A 213 1.15 22.12 -2.80
C TRP A 213 1.02 23.57 -3.26
N ASP A 214 -0.18 24.11 -3.37
CA ASP A 214 -0.36 25.54 -3.68
C ASP A 214 -0.39 26.34 -2.37
N ASP A 215 0.74 26.98 -2.07
CA ASP A 215 0.82 28.05 -1.10
C ASP A 215 0.20 29.33 -1.71
N GLU A 216 -1.12 29.55 -1.56
CA GLU A 216 -1.62 30.94 -1.49
C GLU A 216 -2.98 31.06 -0.76
N PRO A 217 -3.10 31.95 0.25
CA PRO A 217 -4.41 32.38 0.72
C PRO A 217 -5.14 33.12 -0.40
N ALA A 218 -6.44 32.82 -0.52
CA ALA A 218 -7.37 33.56 -1.36
C ALA A 218 -7.32 35.09 -1.18
#